data_AF-A0A2N2BM66-F1
#
_entry.id   AF-A0A2N2BM66-F1
#
_cell.length_a   1.000
_cell.length_b   1.000
_cell.length_c   1.000
_cell.angle_alpha   90.00
_cell.angle_beta   90.00
_cell.angle_gamma   90.00
#
_symmetry.space_group_name_H-M   'P 1'
#
loop_
_entity.id
_entity.type
_entity.pdbx_description
1 polymer ?
#
loop_
_entity_poly.entity_id
_entity_poly.type
_entity_poly.pdbx_seq_one_letter_code
_entity_poly.pdbx_strand_id
1 'polypeptide(L)'
;MEHVILVRYGEIALKGLNRNFFIELLAKNIRNTLRSVPSAKVKKIQGRLIVNVSDEDLNRAMDRVQKVFGIVSISPAIVIDSDIAVIEENAIEQVRSAEDIKTFKITAKRGDKTFPIKSPDLCCRLGEVVLDNVPGITVDIHNPDLNLWVEVREQTYMYHEFITCNGGLPVGCSGKGALLLSGGIDSPVAGYLMAKRGVEVIGVYFHSFPFTSDRTKEKVIDLAKIMSQYCGKIKLFVVPFTEIQTKIVEMCPDRQTTIIMRRYMMRIAEMIANNEGAKAMITGESLGQVASQTMEGLAATN
;
A
#
# COMPACT_ATOMS: atom_id res chain seq x y z
N MET A 1 -22.95 -14.47 1.63
CA MET A 1 -22.73 -13.71 2.89
C MET A 1 -22.10 -12.37 2.51
N GLU A 2 -22.18 -11.32 3.33
CA GLU A 2 -21.38 -10.12 3.04
C GLU A 2 -19.92 -10.38 3.43
N HIS A 3 -19.02 -10.37 2.45
CA HIS A 3 -17.59 -10.42 2.71
C HIS A 3 -17.02 -9.03 2.95
N VAL A 4 -16.11 -8.96 3.92
CA VAL A 4 -15.42 -7.74 4.28
C VAL A 4 -13.93 -7.99 4.34
N ILE A 5 -13.16 -7.05 3.79
CA ILE A 5 -11.72 -6.99 4.02
C ILE A 5 -11.47 -6.10 5.24
N LEU A 6 -11.01 -6.70 6.33
CA LEU A 6 -10.57 -5.97 7.52
C LEU A 6 -9.18 -5.38 7.27
N VAL A 7 -9.02 -4.07 7.43
CA VAL A 7 -7.76 -3.37 7.18
C VAL A 7 -7.08 -3.01 8.50
N ARG A 8 -5.84 -3.47 8.68
CA ARG A 8 -4.98 -3.10 9.82
C ARG A 8 -3.85 -2.20 9.35
N TYR A 9 -3.77 -1.04 9.95
CA TYR A 9 -2.75 -0.05 9.67
C TYR A 9 -1.80 0.12 10.87
N GLY A 10 -0.51 0.29 10.59
CA GLY A 10 0.57 0.26 11.58
C GLY A 10 0.94 1.62 12.13
N GLU A 11 2.04 2.20 11.63
CA GLU A 11 2.71 3.43 12.11
C GLU A 11 1.77 4.64 12.31
N ILE A 12 0.60 4.63 11.68
CA ILE A 12 -0.47 5.63 11.86
C ILE A 12 -0.95 5.71 13.32
N ALA A 13 -0.99 4.58 14.04
CA ALA A 13 -1.44 4.50 15.42
C ALA A 13 -0.52 5.30 16.39
N LEU A 14 0.72 5.56 16.00
CA LEU A 14 1.73 6.24 16.83
C LEU A 14 1.67 7.78 16.74
N LYS A 15 0.87 8.35 15.83
CA LYS A 15 0.93 9.79 15.48
C LYS A 15 -0.01 10.71 16.28
N GLY A 16 -0.51 10.26 17.44
CA GLY A 16 -1.23 11.10 18.41
C GLY A 16 -2.36 11.95 17.78
N LEU A 17 -2.24 13.28 17.89
CA LEU A 17 -3.24 14.27 17.46
C LEU A 17 -3.57 14.24 15.94
N ASN A 18 -2.64 13.77 15.09
CA ASN A 18 -2.85 13.73 13.64
C ASN A 18 -3.52 12.44 13.14
N ARG A 19 -3.87 11.51 14.03
CA ARG A 19 -4.39 10.18 13.67
C ARG A 19 -5.58 10.24 12.70
N ASN A 20 -6.53 11.14 12.92
CA ASN A 20 -7.70 11.26 12.06
C ASN A 20 -7.33 11.62 10.61
N PHE A 21 -6.40 12.56 10.42
CA PHE A 21 -5.89 12.93 9.10
C PHE A 21 -5.31 11.72 8.36
N PHE A 22 -4.47 10.91 9.02
CA PHE A 22 -3.89 9.71 8.41
C PHE A 22 -4.94 8.65 8.05
N ILE A 23 -5.94 8.43 8.91
CA ILE A 23 -7.02 7.47 8.64
C ILE A 23 -7.87 7.92 7.45
N GLU A 24 -8.23 9.21 7.38
CA GLU A 24 -9.00 9.74 6.25
C GLU A 24 -8.23 9.68 4.93
N LEU A 25 -6.92 10.00 4.98
CA LEU A 25 -6.05 9.88 3.81
C LEU A 25 -5.90 8.43 3.35
N LEU A 26 -5.69 7.49 4.29
CA LEU A 26 -5.62 6.07 3.98
C LEU A 26 -6.94 5.58 3.36
N ALA A 27 -8.09 5.95 3.94
CA ALA A 27 -9.39 5.60 3.39
C ALA A 27 -9.58 6.17 1.97
N LYS A 28 -9.13 7.41 1.71
CA LYS A 28 -9.11 8.01 0.37
C LYS A 28 -8.23 7.23 -0.60
N ASN A 29 -7.04 6.80 -0.17
CA ASN A 29 -6.12 6.02 -1.00
C ASN A 29 -6.68 4.64 -1.35
N ILE A 30 -7.31 3.96 -0.38
CA ILE A 30 -8.03 2.70 -0.62
C ILE A 30 -9.17 2.92 -1.62
N ARG A 31 -10.02 3.93 -1.41
CA ARG A 31 -11.12 4.28 -2.34
C ARG A 31 -10.62 4.52 -3.77
N ASN A 32 -9.53 5.27 -3.92
CA ASN A 32 -8.94 5.55 -5.23
C ASN A 32 -8.43 4.28 -5.93
N THR A 33 -7.79 3.39 -5.17
CA THR A 33 -7.25 2.11 -5.65
C THR A 33 -8.37 1.14 -6.07
N LEU A 34 -9.51 1.21 -5.39
CA LEU A 34 -10.68 0.38 -5.64
C LEU A 34 -11.69 1.01 -6.62
N ARG A 35 -11.40 2.15 -7.26
CA ARG A 35 -12.34 2.80 -8.20
C ARG A 35 -12.84 1.90 -9.33
N SER A 36 -12.05 0.93 -9.76
CA SER A 36 -12.45 -0.01 -10.82
C SER A 36 -12.94 -1.37 -10.28
N VAL A 37 -13.32 -1.41 -9.00
CA VAL A 37 -13.96 -2.56 -8.34
C VAL A 37 -15.35 -2.06 -7.88
N PRO A 38 -16.40 -2.23 -8.71
CA PRO A 38 -17.67 -1.54 -8.52
C PRO A 38 -18.38 -1.87 -7.20
N SER A 39 -18.25 -3.09 -6.70
CA SER A 39 -18.88 -3.54 -5.45
C SER A 39 -18.20 -2.98 -4.19
N ALA A 40 -16.95 -2.53 -4.31
CA ALA A 40 -16.11 -2.18 -3.16
C ALA A 40 -16.55 -0.88 -2.48
N LYS A 41 -16.90 -0.97 -1.19
CA LYS A 41 -17.29 0.17 -0.35
C LYS A 41 -16.40 0.24 0.89
N VAL A 42 -15.58 1.30 0.97
CA VAL A 42 -14.72 1.55 2.13
C VAL A 42 -15.53 2.22 3.24
N LYS A 43 -15.62 1.58 4.40
CA LYS A 43 -16.28 2.11 5.60
C LYS A 43 -15.26 2.30 6.73
N LYS A 44 -15.51 3.32 7.54
CA LYS A 44 -14.78 3.56 8.79
C LYS A 44 -15.67 3.12 9.93
N ILE A 45 -15.21 2.12 10.68
CA ILE A 45 -15.86 1.65 11.90
C ILE A 45 -14.98 2.03 13.09
N GLN A 46 -15.48 1.87 14.30
CA GLN A 46 -14.77 2.29 15.51
C GLN A 46 -13.37 1.64 15.60
N GLY A 47 -12.34 2.44 15.34
CA GLY A 47 -10.93 2.02 15.38
C GLY A 47 -10.45 1.19 14.19
N ARG A 48 -11.21 1.03 13.10
CA ARG A 48 -10.80 0.28 11.89
C ARG A 48 -11.31 0.88 10.58
N LEU A 49 -10.63 0.52 9.50
CA LEU A 49 -11.16 0.64 8.15
C LEU A 49 -11.56 -0.76 7.68
N ILE A 50 -12.68 -0.85 6.98
CA ILE A 50 -13.16 -2.08 6.36
C ILE A 50 -13.53 -1.80 4.90
N VAL A 51 -13.49 -2.83 4.07
CA VAL A 51 -13.97 -2.78 2.69
C VAL A 51 -15.03 -3.85 2.51
N ASN A 52 -16.30 -3.44 2.37
CA ASN A 52 -17.37 -4.35 1.95
C ASN A 52 -17.21 -4.60 0.45
N VAL A 53 -17.27 -5.86 0.03
CA VAL A 53 -17.07 -6.27 -1.35
C VAL A 53 -17.87 -7.54 -1.63
N SER A 54 -18.31 -7.75 -2.87
CA SER A 54 -18.93 -9.02 -3.26
C SER A 54 -17.89 -10.12 -3.41
N ASP A 55 -18.34 -11.37 -3.35
CA ASP A 55 -17.48 -12.56 -3.44
C ASP A 55 -16.71 -12.59 -4.77
N GLU A 56 -17.37 -12.19 -5.87
CA GLU A 56 -16.77 -12.10 -7.20
C GLU A 56 -15.58 -11.12 -7.27
N ASP A 57 -15.66 -10.02 -6.52
CA ASP A 57 -14.65 -8.97 -6.52
C ASP A 57 -13.62 -9.11 -5.38
N LEU A 58 -13.82 -10.03 -4.43
CA LEU A 58 -13.03 -10.16 -3.21
C LEU A 58 -11.54 -10.29 -3.48
N ASN A 59 -11.15 -11.27 -4.32
CA ASN A 59 -9.74 -11.53 -4.65
C ASN A 59 -9.08 -10.32 -5.34
N ARG A 60 -9.82 -9.67 -6.24
CA ARG A 60 -9.35 -8.47 -6.96
C ARG A 60 -9.18 -7.28 -6.02
N ALA A 61 -10.12 -7.09 -5.09
CA ALA A 61 -10.03 -6.06 -4.08
C ALA A 61 -8.85 -6.32 -3.14
N MET A 62 -8.64 -7.56 -2.70
CA MET A 62 -7.52 -7.95 -1.84
C MET A 62 -6.16 -7.65 -2.48
N ASP A 63 -5.91 -8.09 -3.73
CA ASP A 63 -4.64 -7.81 -4.44
C ASP A 63 -4.34 -6.30 -4.50
N ARG A 64 -5.38 -5.50 -4.74
CA ARG A 64 -5.26 -4.05 -4.84
C ARG A 64 -5.03 -3.37 -3.50
N VAL A 65 -5.76 -3.78 -2.47
CA VAL A 65 -5.62 -3.20 -1.12
C VAL A 65 -4.23 -3.52 -0.56
N GLN A 66 -3.65 -4.70 -0.83
CA GLN A 66 -2.29 -5.05 -0.39
C GLN A 66 -1.21 -4.07 -0.89
N LYS A 67 -1.44 -3.44 -2.05
CA LYS A 67 -0.51 -2.47 -2.68
C LYS A 67 -0.59 -1.07 -2.07
N VAL A 68 -1.58 -0.79 -1.23
CA VAL A 68 -1.77 0.53 -0.60
C VAL A 68 -0.83 0.69 0.60
N PHE A 69 0.11 1.64 0.49
CA PHE A 69 0.97 2.00 1.62
C PHE A 69 0.19 2.57 2.81
N GLY A 70 0.66 2.26 4.02
CA GLY A 70 -0.04 2.51 5.29
C GLY A 70 -0.76 1.28 5.86
N ILE A 71 -0.99 0.25 5.05
CA ILE A 71 -1.63 -1.00 5.46
C ILE A 71 -0.54 -2.02 5.83
N VAL A 72 -0.64 -2.59 7.02
CA VAL A 72 0.28 -3.63 7.52
C VAL A 72 -0.24 -5.03 7.21
N SER A 73 -1.54 -5.23 7.38
CA SER A 73 -2.18 -6.50 6.99
C SER A 73 -3.65 -6.31 6.66
N ILE A 74 -4.18 -7.26 5.91
CA ILE A 74 -5.61 -7.42 5.69
C ILE A 74 -6.07 -8.81 6.08
N SER A 75 -7.36 -8.96 6.35
CA SER A 75 -8.02 -10.26 6.51
C SER A 75 -9.33 -10.28 5.75
N PRO A 76 -9.57 -11.26 4.86
CA PRO A 76 -10.92 -11.57 4.46
C PRO A 76 -11.70 -12.04 5.69
N ALA A 77 -12.92 -11.54 5.85
CA ALA A 77 -13.78 -11.83 6.98
C ALA A 77 -15.22 -11.95 6.51
N ILE A 78 -15.99 -12.79 7.18
CA ILE A 78 -17.44 -12.75 7.11
C ILE A 78 -17.99 -11.79 8.16
N VAL A 79 -19.14 -11.20 7.85
CA VAL A 79 -19.90 -10.35 8.78
C VAL A 79 -21.19 -11.05 9.14
N ILE A 80 -21.42 -11.21 10.43
CA ILE A 80 -22.60 -11.85 10.99
C ILE A 80 -23.20 -11.00 12.11
N ASP A 81 -24.44 -11.30 12.46
CA ASP A 81 -25.10 -10.64 13.58
C ASP A 81 -24.40 -10.99 14.90
N SER A 82 -24.37 -10.02 15.82
CA SER A 82 -23.79 -10.19 17.15
C SER A 82 -24.73 -10.92 18.12
N ASP A 83 -25.33 -12.01 17.65
CA ASP A 83 -26.12 -12.95 18.46
C ASP A 83 -25.30 -14.21 18.76
N ILE A 84 -25.39 -14.73 19.98
CA ILE A 84 -24.54 -15.86 20.40
C ILE A 84 -24.82 -17.14 19.60
N ALA A 85 -26.07 -17.44 19.26
CA ALA A 85 -26.40 -18.65 18.50
C ALA A 85 -25.87 -18.55 17.06
N VAL A 86 -25.98 -17.36 16.45
CA VAL A 86 -25.43 -17.09 15.12
C VAL A 86 -23.90 -17.21 15.13
N ILE A 87 -23.24 -16.70 16.17
CA ILE A 87 -21.78 -16.79 16.34
C ILE A 87 -21.35 -18.25 16.50
N GLU A 88 -22.06 -19.04 17.30
CA GLU A 88 -21.78 -20.46 17.50
C GLU A 88 -21.90 -21.27 16.20
N GLU A 89 -22.99 -21.10 15.47
CA GLU A 89 -23.24 -21.78 14.19
C GLU A 89 -22.13 -21.48 13.17
N ASN A 90 -21.78 -20.21 13.01
CA ASN A 90 -20.75 -19.79 12.07
C ASN A 90 -19.34 -20.24 12.51
N ALA A 91 -19.06 -20.28 13.81
CA ALA A 91 -17.77 -20.80 14.30
C ALA A 91 -17.60 -22.29 13.94
N ILE A 92 -18.65 -23.10 14.10
CA ILE A 92 -18.66 -24.50 13.66
C ILE A 92 -18.41 -24.60 12.15
N GLU A 93 -19.14 -23.81 11.35
CA GLU A 93 -19.02 -23.84 9.90
C GLU A 93 -17.62 -23.46 9.42
N GLN A 94 -17.02 -22.40 9.99
CA GLN A 94 -15.67 -21.94 9.63
C GLN A 94 -14.59 -22.98 9.96
N VAL A 95 -14.69 -23.67 11.09
CA VAL A 95 -13.74 -24.72 11.46
C VAL A 95 -13.96 -25.98 10.61
N ARG A 96 -15.22 -26.35 10.36
CA ARG A 96 -15.57 -27.52 9.54
C ARG A 96 -15.16 -27.39 8.07
N SER A 97 -15.23 -26.18 7.51
CA SER A 97 -14.88 -25.89 6.11
C SER A 97 -13.38 -25.69 5.88
N ALA A 98 -12.58 -25.55 6.95
CA ALA A 98 -11.14 -25.43 6.83
C ALA A 98 -10.50 -26.77 6.45
N GLU A 99 -9.71 -26.76 5.38
CA GLU A 99 -9.02 -27.93 4.87
C GLU A 99 -7.72 -28.20 5.64
N ASP A 100 -7.36 -29.48 5.80
CA ASP A 100 -6.08 -29.95 6.35
C ASP A 100 -5.74 -29.50 7.79
N ILE A 101 -6.75 -29.31 8.65
CA ILE A 101 -6.54 -28.95 10.06
C ILE A 101 -6.80 -30.11 11.03
N LYS A 102 -6.01 -30.20 12.09
CA LYS A 102 -6.20 -31.13 13.23
C LYS A 102 -6.34 -30.40 14.56
N THR A 103 -5.84 -29.18 14.62
CA THR A 103 -5.85 -28.34 15.81
C THR A 103 -6.44 -26.97 15.50
N PHE A 104 -7.17 -26.42 16.45
CA PHE A 104 -7.70 -25.06 16.33
C PHE A 104 -7.58 -24.27 17.63
N LYS A 105 -7.76 -22.95 17.49
CA LYS A 105 -7.88 -22.00 18.59
C LYS A 105 -8.93 -20.97 18.24
N ILE A 106 -9.74 -20.59 19.23
CA ILE A 106 -10.60 -19.41 19.14
C ILE A 106 -9.91 -18.23 19.79
N THR A 107 -9.83 -17.10 19.08
CA THR A 107 -9.40 -15.82 19.64
C THR A 107 -10.51 -14.79 19.57
N ALA A 108 -11.19 -14.56 20.69
CA ALA A 108 -12.25 -13.57 20.78
C ALA A 108 -11.74 -12.17 21.16
N LYS A 109 -12.29 -11.13 20.52
CA LYS A 109 -12.06 -9.72 20.87
C LYS A 109 -13.40 -8.99 21.02
N ARG A 110 -13.70 -8.54 22.23
CA ARG A 110 -14.91 -7.78 22.54
C ARG A 110 -14.66 -6.28 22.42
N GLY A 111 -14.95 -5.75 21.23
CA GLY A 111 -14.93 -4.32 20.94
C GLY A 111 -16.13 -3.59 21.53
N ASP A 112 -17.33 -4.17 21.37
CA ASP A 112 -18.55 -3.66 22.00
C ASP A 112 -18.68 -4.16 23.45
N LYS A 113 -18.69 -3.23 24.41
CA LYS A 113 -18.75 -3.53 25.84
C LYS A 113 -20.16 -3.84 26.35
N THR A 114 -21.19 -3.64 25.52
CA THR A 114 -22.58 -4.00 25.85
C THR A 114 -22.84 -5.50 25.65
N PHE A 115 -22.04 -6.19 24.82
CA PHE A 115 -22.17 -7.63 24.62
C PHE A 115 -21.93 -8.39 25.95
N PRO A 116 -22.85 -9.30 26.35
CA PRO A 116 -22.90 -9.82 27.73
C PRO A 116 -21.75 -10.76 28.10
N ILE A 117 -21.20 -11.50 27.13
CA ILE A 117 -20.16 -12.51 27.36
C ILE A 117 -18.78 -11.87 27.21
N LYS A 118 -17.88 -12.07 28.18
CA LYS A 118 -16.50 -11.56 28.09
C LYS A 118 -15.67 -12.39 27.13
N SER A 119 -14.59 -11.81 26.60
CA SER A 119 -13.75 -12.48 25.60
C SER A 119 -13.18 -13.84 26.07
N PRO A 120 -12.68 -14.01 27.31
CA PRO A 120 -12.21 -15.33 27.77
C PRO A 120 -13.35 -16.37 27.78
N ASP A 121 -14.51 -16.00 28.31
CA ASP A 121 -15.69 -16.88 28.41
C ASP A 121 -16.20 -17.26 27.00
N LEU A 122 -16.17 -16.30 26.07
CA LEU A 122 -16.55 -16.53 24.68
C LEU A 122 -15.56 -17.48 23.98
N CYS A 123 -14.25 -17.37 24.24
CA CYS A 123 -13.28 -18.34 23.71
C CYS A 123 -13.57 -19.76 24.19
N CYS A 124 -13.80 -19.95 25.49
CA CYS A 124 -14.08 -21.27 26.07
C CYS A 124 -15.35 -21.87 25.48
N ARG A 125 -16.43 -21.07 25.47
CA ARG A 125 -17.74 -21.49 24.96
C ARG A 125 -17.70 -21.89 23.49
N LEU A 126 -17.08 -21.07 22.64
CA LEU A 126 -16.95 -21.41 21.21
C LEU A 126 -16.00 -22.61 20.99
N GLY A 127 -14.97 -22.76 21.82
CA GLY A 127 -14.10 -23.93 21.79
C GLY A 127 -14.87 -25.23 22.10
N GLU A 128 -15.69 -25.24 23.14
CA GLU A 128 -16.56 -26.35 23.52
C GLU A 128 -17.56 -26.69 22.39
N VAL A 129 -18.29 -25.70 21.90
CA VAL A 129 -19.27 -25.86 20.82
C VAL A 129 -18.64 -26.44 19.55
N VAL A 130 -17.44 -26.00 19.18
CA VAL A 130 -16.72 -26.55 18.02
C VAL A 130 -16.28 -27.99 18.28
N LEU A 131 -15.74 -28.31 19.45
CA LEU A 131 -15.32 -29.68 19.80
C LEU A 131 -16.49 -30.68 19.76
N ASP A 132 -17.66 -30.26 20.21
CA ASP A 132 -18.86 -31.10 20.23
C ASP A 132 -19.43 -31.37 18.82
N ASN A 133 -19.14 -30.50 17.84
CA ASN A 133 -19.79 -30.51 16.51
C ASN A 133 -18.84 -30.75 15.33
N VAL A 134 -17.53 -30.77 15.55
CA VAL A 134 -16.50 -31.01 14.52
C VAL A 134 -15.63 -32.20 14.94
N PRO A 135 -15.92 -33.42 14.45
CA PRO A 135 -15.18 -34.61 14.86
C PRO A 135 -13.73 -34.58 14.34
N GLY A 136 -12.80 -35.10 15.13
CA GLY A 136 -11.40 -35.29 14.73
C GLY A 136 -10.49 -34.07 14.92
N ILE A 137 -11.00 -32.98 15.50
CA ILE A 137 -10.22 -31.79 15.82
C ILE A 137 -9.95 -31.66 17.32
N THR A 138 -8.84 -31.00 17.70
CA THR A 138 -8.46 -30.74 19.10
C THR A 138 -8.05 -29.28 19.29
N VAL A 139 -7.98 -28.81 20.54
CA VAL A 139 -7.55 -27.42 20.82
C VAL A 139 -6.04 -27.36 21.04
N ASP A 140 -5.35 -26.46 20.33
CA ASP A 140 -3.97 -26.07 20.61
C ASP A 140 -3.89 -24.54 20.82
N ILE A 141 -3.56 -24.11 22.03
CA ILE A 141 -3.50 -22.67 22.37
C ILE A 141 -2.19 -22.00 21.96
N HIS A 142 -1.16 -22.78 21.63
CA HIS A 142 0.20 -22.33 21.32
C HIS A 142 0.43 -22.29 19.81
N ASN A 143 0.22 -23.40 19.10
CA ASN A 143 0.50 -23.55 17.67
C ASN A 143 -0.66 -24.21 16.92
N PRO A 144 -1.85 -23.59 16.88
CA PRO A 144 -2.99 -24.15 16.15
C PRO A 144 -2.79 -24.13 14.64
N ASP A 145 -3.30 -25.14 13.93
CA ASP A 145 -3.41 -25.13 12.48
C ASP A 145 -4.36 -24.00 12.02
N LEU A 146 -5.47 -23.82 12.75
CA LEU A 146 -6.43 -22.74 12.53
C LEU A 146 -6.64 -21.88 13.78
N ASN A 147 -6.34 -20.58 13.70
CA ASN A 147 -6.74 -19.62 14.71
C ASN A 147 -7.91 -18.77 14.21
N LEU A 148 -9.14 -19.13 14.58
CA LEU A 148 -10.34 -18.40 14.22
C LEU A 148 -10.52 -17.19 15.16
N TRP A 149 -10.43 -16.00 14.59
CA TRP A 149 -10.68 -14.75 15.29
C TRP A 149 -12.15 -14.39 15.23
N VAL A 150 -12.73 -14.08 16.39
CA VAL A 150 -14.12 -13.64 16.53
C VAL A 150 -14.13 -12.25 17.16
N GLU A 151 -14.41 -11.23 16.37
CA GLU A 151 -14.39 -9.85 16.83
C GLU A 151 -15.79 -9.25 16.93
N VAL A 152 -16.30 -9.20 18.16
CA VAL A 152 -17.65 -8.74 18.48
C VAL A 152 -17.68 -7.22 18.61
N ARG A 153 -18.46 -6.57 17.75
CA ARG A 153 -18.74 -5.13 17.71
C ARG A 153 -20.25 -4.94 17.46
N GLU A 154 -20.67 -3.85 16.81
CA GLU A 154 -22.03 -3.67 16.30
C GLU A 154 -22.47 -4.87 15.42
N GLN A 155 -21.53 -5.38 14.62
CA GLN A 155 -21.61 -6.68 13.95
C GLN A 155 -20.39 -7.51 14.35
N THR A 156 -20.48 -8.83 14.21
CA THR A 156 -19.37 -9.74 14.50
C THR A 156 -18.61 -10.09 13.23
N TYR A 157 -17.29 -9.97 13.30
CA TYR A 157 -16.39 -10.29 12.21
C TYR A 157 -15.63 -11.58 12.53
N MET A 158 -15.72 -12.58 11.65
CA MET A 158 -14.96 -13.83 11.77
C MET A 158 -13.93 -13.95 10.64
N TYR A 159 -12.71 -14.32 11.00
CA TYR A 159 -11.58 -14.44 10.07
C TYR A 159 -10.46 -15.28 10.69
N HIS A 160 -9.63 -15.90 9.87
CA HIS A 160 -8.45 -16.65 10.35
C HIS A 160 -7.15 -16.26 9.63
N GLU A 161 -7.24 -15.68 8.43
CA GLU A 161 -6.08 -15.31 7.64
C GLU A 161 -5.56 -13.90 7.97
N PHE A 162 -4.24 -13.73 7.95
CA PHE A 162 -3.58 -12.42 8.07
C PHE A 162 -2.61 -12.25 6.92
N ILE A 163 -3.04 -11.50 5.90
CA ILE A 163 -2.25 -11.29 4.70
C ILE A 163 -1.40 -10.04 4.89
N THR A 164 -0.08 -10.24 4.88
CA THR A 164 0.90 -9.16 5.06
C THR A 164 0.88 -8.21 3.86
N CYS A 165 0.89 -6.91 4.15
CA CYS A 165 0.88 -5.84 3.16
C CYS A 165 2.19 -5.04 3.19
N ASN A 166 2.32 -4.06 2.30
CA ASN A 166 3.57 -3.32 2.10
C ASN A 166 3.98 -2.39 3.27
N GLY A 167 3.09 -2.12 4.23
CA GLY A 167 3.36 -1.23 5.37
C GLY A 167 3.61 0.22 4.94
N GLY A 168 4.47 0.93 5.66
CA GLY A 168 4.80 2.32 5.39
C GLY A 168 3.72 3.31 5.81
N LEU A 169 3.67 4.46 5.15
CA LEU A 169 2.75 5.55 5.44
C LEU A 169 1.80 5.82 4.26
N PRO A 170 0.56 6.30 4.51
CA PRO A 170 -0.34 6.69 3.44
C PRO A 170 0.28 7.74 2.52
N VAL A 171 0.35 7.45 1.22
CA VAL A 171 0.85 8.39 0.20
C VAL A 171 0.10 9.73 0.30
N GLY A 172 0.87 10.82 0.31
CA GLY A 172 0.39 12.20 0.45
C GLY A 172 0.49 12.76 1.87
N CYS A 173 0.84 11.96 2.88
CA CYS A 173 0.98 12.45 4.25
C CYS A 173 2.29 13.20 4.52
N SER A 174 3.30 13.01 3.66
CA SER A 174 4.66 13.54 3.84
C SER A 174 5.01 14.58 2.77
N GLY A 175 4.02 15.25 2.22
CA GLY A 175 4.19 16.24 1.14
C GLY A 175 4.36 15.59 -0.23
N LYS A 176 4.90 16.37 -1.18
CA LYS A 176 5.06 16.00 -2.58
C LYS A 176 6.52 16.13 -3.02
N GLY A 177 6.99 15.18 -3.83
CA GLY A 177 8.34 15.16 -4.39
C GLY A 177 8.34 14.98 -5.91
N ALA A 178 9.31 15.61 -6.58
CA ALA A 178 9.51 15.48 -8.02
C ALA A 178 10.60 14.43 -8.31
N LEU A 179 10.19 13.32 -8.91
CA LEU A 179 11.06 12.22 -9.31
C LEU A 179 11.62 12.45 -10.70
N LEU A 180 12.94 12.48 -10.82
CA LEU A 180 13.64 12.33 -12.09
C LEU A 180 13.49 10.88 -12.57
N LEU A 181 12.46 10.63 -13.37
CA LEU A 181 12.12 9.30 -13.85
C LEU A 181 12.81 9.03 -15.18
N SER A 182 13.61 7.97 -15.21
CA SER A 182 14.31 7.48 -16.40
C SER A 182 13.80 6.10 -16.82
N GLY A 183 14.24 5.63 -18.00
CA GLY A 183 14.00 4.26 -18.44
C GLY A 183 14.85 3.20 -17.73
N GLY A 184 15.66 3.58 -16.75
CA GLY A 184 16.45 2.68 -15.90
C GLY A 184 15.64 2.08 -14.74
N ILE A 185 16.29 1.22 -13.96
CA ILE A 185 15.66 0.51 -12.83
C ILE A 185 15.62 1.39 -11.57
N ASP A 186 16.65 2.21 -11.38
CA ASP A 186 16.91 2.87 -10.10
C ASP A 186 15.88 3.96 -9.77
N SER A 187 15.53 4.82 -10.73
CA SER A 187 14.57 5.90 -10.51
C SER A 187 13.15 5.42 -10.13
N PRO A 188 12.55 4.40 -10.78
CA PRO A 188 11.30 3.80 -10.30
C PRO A 188 11.37 3.30 -8.86
N VAL A 189 12.47 2.63 -8.48
CA VAL A 189 12.66 2.10 -7.13
C VAL A 189 12.75 3.24 -6.12
N ALA A 190 13.51 4.30 -6.42
CA ALA A 190 13.59 5.48 -5.57
C ALA A 190 12.21 6.11 -5.34
N GLY A 191 11.42 6.27 -6.40
CA GLY A 191 10.05 6.77 -6.28
C GLY A 191 9.14 5.88 -5.42
N TYR A 192 9.22 4.55 -5.59
CA TYR A 192 8.48 3.58 -4.76
C TYR A 192 8.86 3.71 -3.27
N LEU A 193 10.15 3.80 -2.96
CA LEU A 193 10.64 3.93 -1.58
C LEU A 193 10.18 5.25 -0.93
N MET A 194 10.20 6.36 -1.68
CA MET A 194 9.70 7.64 -1.19
C MET A 194 8.18 7.62 -0.99
N ALA A 195 7.42 7.01 -1.91
CA ALA A 195 5.99 6.83 -1.77
C ALA A 195 5.63 5.97 -0.55
N LYS A 196 6.42 4.92 -0.25
CA LYS A 196 6.28 4.10 0.96
C LYS A 196 6.44 4.93 2.25
N ARG A 197 7.19 6.03 2.20
CA ARG A 197 7.34 7.00 3.31
C ARG A 197 6.28 8.10 3.27
N GLY A 198 5.24 7.95 2.45
CA GLY A 198 4.08 8.83 2.41
C GLY A 198 4.23 10.04 1.49
N VAL A 199 5.25 10.09 0.63
CA VAL A 199 5.45 11.19 -0.32
C VAL A 199 4.58 10.99 -1.57
N GLU A 200 3.82 11.99 -1.97
CA GLU A 200 3.18 12.02 -3.28
C GLU A 200 4.23 12.26 -4.37
N VAL A 201 4.27 11.42 -5.40
CA VAL A 201 5.31 11.46 -6.44
C VAL A 201 4.74 12.01 -7.75
N ILE A 202 5.37 13.06 -8.28
CA ILE A 202 5.25 13.45 -9.70
C ILE A 202 6.51 13.00 -10.44
N GLY A 203 6.38 12.60 -11.71
CA GLY A 203 7.51 12.19 -12.55
C GLY A 203 7.93 13.31 -13.49
N VAL A 204 9.24 13.50 -13.66
CA VAL A 204 9.84 14.37 -14.68
C VAL A 204 10.77 13.51 -15.53
N TYR A 205 10.46 13.38 -16.82
CA TYR A 205 11.23 12.65 -17.80
C TYR A 205 11.75 13.60 -18.87
N PHE A 206 13.05 13.56 -19.13
CA PHE A 206 13.69 14.33 -20.19
C PHE A 206 13.79 13.46 -21.46
N HIS A 207 13.16 13.93 -22.53
CA HIS A 207 13.12 13.25 -23.81
C HIS A 207 13.91 14.04 -24.86
N SER A 208 14.90 13.41 -25.48
CA SER A 208 15.75 14.05 -26.49
C SER A 208 15.72 13.31 -27.82
N PHE A 209 14.57 13.31 -28.51
CA PHE A 209 14.49 12.79 -29.89
C PHE A 209 15.40 13.61 -30.84
N PRO A 210 16.18 12.99 -31.75
CA PRO A 210 16.24 11.56 -32.09
C PRO A 210 17.25 10.73 -31.27
N PHE A 211 17.99 11.35 -30.35
CA PHE A 211 18.96 10.65 -29.48
C PHE A 211 18.29 9.60 -28.57
N THR A 212 17.03 9.82 -28.20
CA THR A 212 16.17 8.84 -27.53
C THR A 212 14.99 8.46 -28.41
N SER A 213 14.67 7.17 -28.50
CA SER A 213 13.54 6.67 -29.28
C SER A 213 12.20 6.88 -28.56
N ASP A 214 11.10 6.91 -29.32
CA ASP A 214 9.73 6.87 -28.78
C ASP A 214 9.51 5.63 -27.90
N ARG A 215 10.17 4.51 -28.21
CA ARG A 215 10.15 3.30 -27.38
C ARG A 215 10.69 3.55 -25.96
N THR A 216 11.65 4.46 -25.81
CA THR A 216 12.18 4.83 -24.49
C THR A 216 11.16 5.64 -23.69
N LYS A 217 10.45 6.55 -24.36
CA LYS A 217 9.34 7.30 -23.76
C LYS A 217 8.21 6.36 -23.31
N GLU A 218 7.81 5.41 -24.15
CA GLU A 218 6.80 4.40 -23.79
C GLU A 218 7.25 3.55 -22.59
N LYS A 219 8.52 3.14 -22.55
CA LYS A 219 9.07 2.42 -21.39
C LYS A 219 8.92 3.22 -20.10
N VAL A 220 9.16 4.54 -20.12
CA VAL A 220 9.00 5.41 -18.95
C VAL A 220 7.54 5.56 -18.54
N ILE A 221 6.64 5.67 -19.52
CA ILE A 221 5.18 5.70 -19.28
C ILE A 221 4.74 4.38 -18.62
N ASP A 222 5.22 3.25 -19.09
CA ASP A 222 4.87 1.93 -18.53
C ASP A 222 5.44 1.74 -17.11
N LEU A 223 6.67 2.20 -16.86
CA LEU A 223 7.23 2.24 -15.50
C LEU A 223 6.36 3.10 -14.57
N ALA A 224 5.93 4.29 -15.03
CA ALA A 224 5.03 5.14 -14.26
C ALA A 224 3.67 4.46 -13.99
N LYS A 225 3.10 3.72 -14.96
CA LYS A 225 1.87 2.93 -14.77
C LYS A 225 2.07 1.84 -13.71
N ILE A 226 3.18 1.09 -13.77
CA ILE A 226 3.50 0.04 -12.77
C ILE A 226 3.61 0.68 -11.38
N MET A 227 4.39 1.77 -11.26
CA MET A 227 4.54 2.48 -9.99
C MET A 227 3.21 3.02 -9.45
N SER A 228 2.32 3.48 -10.33
CA SER A 228 1.03 4.06 -9.93
C SER A 228 0.11 3.07 -9.19
N GLN A 229 0.35 1.76 -9.33
CA GLN A 229 -0.37 0.72 -8.58
C GLN A 229 -0.09 0.78 -7.07
N TYR A 230 1.05 1.36 -6.67
CA TYR A 230 1.49 1.53 -5.28
C TYR A 230 1.48 3.00 -4.85
N CYS A 231 1.97 3.88 -5.72
CA CYS A 231 2.16 5.30 -5.44
C CYS A 231 0.88 6.13 -5.63
N GLY A 232 -0.20 5.52 -6.13
CA GLY A 232 -1.38 6.25 -6.58
C GLY A 232 -1.14 6.98 -7.90
N LYS A 233 -1.95 8.00 -8.21
CA LYS A 233 -1.87 8.73 -9.47
C LYS A 233 -0.52 9.46 -9.59
N ILE A 234 0.25 9.15 -10.63
CA ILE A 234 1.50 9.84 -10.97
C ILE A 234 1.24 10.78 -12.14
N LYS A 235 1.49 12.09 -11.95
CA LYS A 235 1.55 13.06 -13.04
C LYS A 235 2.95 13.01 -13.65
N LEU A 236 3.05 12.67 -14.94
CA LEU A 236 4.33 12.57 -15.65
C LEU A 236 4.51 13.77 -16.59
N PHE A 237 5.56 14.54 -16.38
CA PHE A 237 6.02 15.61 -17.27
C PHE A 237 7.04 15.05 -18.25
N VAL A 238 6.78 15.23 -19.54
CA VAL A 238 7.72 14.87 -20.61
C VAL A 238 8.33 16.16 -21.15
N VAL A 239 9.61 16.39 -20.83
CA VAL A 239 10.33 17.61 -21.16
C VAL A 239 11.17 17.39 -22.42
N PRO A 240 10.95 18.15 -23.51
CA PRO A 240 11.83 18.12 -24.67
C PRO A 240 13.20 18.68 -24.29
N PHE A 241 14.26 17.91 -24.51
CA PHE A 241 15.62 18.26 -24.09
C PHE A 241 16.65 18.30 -25.23
N THR A 242 16.24 17.99 -26.46
CA THR A 242 17.12 17.89 -27.63
C THR A 242 17.93 19.15 -27.89
N GLU A 243 17.27 20.32 -27.94
CA GLU A 243 17.94 21.58 -28.27
C GLU A 243 19.00 21.96 -27.23
N ILE A 244 18.67 21.82 -25.94
CA ILE A 244 19.58 22.05 -24.83
C ILE A 244 20.78 21.08 -24.93
N GLN A 245 20.50 19.80 -25.17
CA GLN A 245 21.54 18.78 -25.33
C GLN A 245 22.48 19.11 -26.50
N THR A 246 21.96 19.45 -27.67
CA THR A 246 22.77 19.81 -28.84
C THR A 246 23.65 21.03 -28.54
N LYS A 247 23.10 22.07 -27.91
CA LYS A 247 23.87 23.27 -27.55
C LYS A 247 24.98 23.00 -26.53
N ILE A 248 24.73 22.13 -25.56
CA ILE A 248 25.78 21.73 -24.60
C ILE A 248 26.92 21.02 -25.33
N VAL A 249 26.62 20.09 -26.23
CA VAL A 249 27.63 19.37 -27.01
C VAL A 249 28.42 20.31 -27.92
N GLU A 250 27.76 21.31 -28.53
CA GLU A 250 28.42 22.29 -29.40
C GLU A 250 29.33 23.28 -28.66
N MET A 251 28.96 23.68 -27.43
CA MET A 251 29.54 24.85 -26.76
C MET A 251 30.37 24.53 -25.51
N CYS A 252 30.25 23.33 -24.95
CA CYS A 252 30.86 22.97 -23.67
C CYS A 252 32.00 21.96 -23.83
N PRO A 253 32.96 21.90 -22.88
CA PRO A 253 34.01 20.89 -22.91
C PRO A 253 33.45 19.47 -22.81
N ASP A 254 33.90 18.56 -23.70
CA ASP A 254 33.40 17.17 -23.79
C ASP A 254 33.38 16.43 -22.46
N ARG A 255 34.42 16.61 -21.63
CA ARG A 255 34.55 15.97 -20.31
C ARG A 255 33.49 16.42 -19.30
N GLN A 256 32.86 17.56 -19.52
CA GLN A 256 31.88 18.16 -18.60
C GLN A 256 30.44 18.01 -19.10
N THR A 257 30.24 17.58 -20.34
CA THR A 257 28.94 17.47 -21.01
C THR A 257 27.87 16.82 -20.15
N THR A 258 28.14 15.65 -19.56
CA THR A 258 27.17 14.93 -18.70
C THR A 258 26.80 15.72 -17.45
N ILE A 259 27.77 16.35 -16.78
CA ILE A 259 27.52 17.15 -15.57
C ILE A 259 26.69 18.39 -15.90
N ILE A 260 27.02 19.07 -17.01
CA ILE A 260 26.29 20.27 -17.46
C ILE A 260 24.85 19.88 -17.84
N MET A 261 24.64 18.79 -18.59
CA MET A 261 23.29 18.29 -18.91
C MET A 261 22.47 18.03 -17.65
N ARG A 262 23.05 17.34 -16.67
CA ARG A 262 22.38 17.06 -15.40
C ARG A 262 22.03 18.31 -14.62
N ARG A 263 22.89 19.34 -14.59
CA ARG A 263 22.57 20.64 -13.98
C ARG A 263 21.35 21.30 -14.62
N TYR A 264 21.23 21.25 -15.96
CA TYR A 264 20.05 21.76 -16.64
C TYR A 264 18.80 20.93 -16.32
N MET A 265 18.92 19.59 -16.30
CA MET A 265 17.81 18.71 -15.91
C MET A 265 17.34 19.01 -14.48
N MET A 266 18.24 19.17 -13.51
CA MET A 266 17.91 19.51 -12.13
C MET A 266 17.19 20.86 -12.03
N ARG A 267 17.70 21.90 -12.69
CA ARG A 267 17.06 23.24 -12.71
C ARG A 267 15.66 23.20 -13.30
N ILE A 268 15.47 22.53 -14.43
CA ILE A 268 14.16 22.42 -15.07
C ILE A 268 13.21 21.61 -14.18
N ALA A 269 13.69 20.52 -13.58
CA ALA A 269 12.88 19.70 -12.70
C ALA A 269 12.51 20.43 -11.40
N GLU A 270 13.39 21.29 -10.87
CA GLU A 270 13.11 22.19 -9.74
C GLU A 270 12.03 23.22 -10.10
N MET A 271 12.07 23.81 -11.30
CA MET A 271 11.02 24.71 -11.77
C MET A 271 9.66 24.01 -11.82
N ILE A 272 9.61 22.77 -12.33
CA ILE A 272 8.40 21.94 -12.34
C ILE A 272 7.97 21.61 -10.91
N ALA A 273 8.91 21.24 -10.04
CA ALA A 273 8.65 20.92 -8.64
C ALA A 273 7.99 22.10 -7.91
N ASN A 274 8.55 23.30 -8.06
CA ASN A 274 8.02 24.53 -7.47
C ASN A 274 6.60 24.84 -7.98
N ASN A 275 6.36 24.72 -9.28
CA ASN A 275 5.04 24.94 -9.88
C ASN A 275 3.99 23.94 -9.39
N GLU A 276 4.39 22.70 -9.12
CA GLU A 276 3.50 21.65 -8.59
C GLU A 276 3.42 21.61 -7.06
N GLY A 277 4.13 22.51 -6.37
CA GLY A 277 4.21 22.58 -4.91
C GLY A 277 5.00 21.44 -4.26
N ALA A 278 5.82 20.72 -5.03
CA ALA A 278 6.73 19.71 -4.50
C ALA A 278 7.86 20.36 -3.69
N LYS A 279 8.29 19.69 -2.63
CA LYS A 279 9.26 20.20 -1.64
C LYS A 279 10.60 19.44 -1.65
N ALA A 280 10.72 18.45 -2.52
CA ALA A 280 11.92 17.64 -2.64
C ALA A 280 12.11 17.14 -4.08
N MET A 281 13.37 16.99 -4.47
CA MET A 281 13.79 16.24 -5.65
C MET A 281 14.08 14.79 -5.24
N ILE A 282 13.68 13.84 -6.09
CA ILE A 282 13.92 12.41 -5.90
C ILE A 282 14.72 11.92 -7.10
N THR A 283 15.83 11.25 -6.84
CA THR A 283 16.70 10.67 -7.87
C THR A 283 16.95 9.19 -7.58
N GLY A 284 17.28 8.43 -8.63
CA GLY A 284 17.70 7.03 -8.51
C GLY A 284 19.22 6.88 -8.42
N GLU A 285 19.92 7.85 -7.84
CA GLU A 285 21.39 7.86 -7.86
C GLU A 285 21.98 6.98 -6.77
N SER A 286 23.08 6.31 -7.10
CA SER A 286 23.85 5.50 -6.16
C SER A 286 25.33 5.84 -6.26
N LEU A 287 25.96 6.09 -5.11
CA LEU A 287 27.33 6.55 -5.05
C LEU A 287 28.29 5.55 -5.71
N GLY A 288 29.09 6.00 -6.68
CA GLY A 288 30.09 5.18 -7.36
C GLY A 288 29.55 4.25 -8.45
N GLN A 289 28.26 4.31 -8.78
CA GLN A 289 27.66 3.43 -9.81
C GLN A 289 28.08 3.81 -11.23
N VAL A 290 28.16 5.11 -11.53
CA VAL A 290 28.60 5.64 -12.84
C VAL A 290 29.53 6.85 -12.64
N ALA A 291 30.30 7.21 -13.68
CA ALA A 291 31.26 8.31 -13.61
C ALA A 291 30.65 9.68 -13.24
N SER A 292 29.35 9.90 -13.49
CA SER A 292 28.66 11.13 -13.09
C SER A 292 28.13 11.11 -11.65
N GLN A 293 28.21 9.98 -10.94
CA GLN A 293 27.69 9.76 -9.58
C GLN A 293 28.84 9.54 -8.58
N THR A 294 29.94 10.29 -8.73
CA THR A 294 30.92 10.47 -7.64
C THR A 294 30.42 11.54 -6.67
N MET A 295 31.04 11.67 -5.49
CA MET A 295 30.65 12.73 -4.55
C MET A 295 30.80 14.12 -5.17
N GLU A 296 31.87 14.36 -5.93
CA GLU A 296 32.13 15.59 -6.65
C GLU A 296 31.10 15.83 -7.76
N GLY A 297 30.73 14.77 -8.49
CA GLY A 297 29.69 14.82 -9.52
C GLY A 297 28.32 15.20 -8.93
N LEU A 298 27.93 14.57 -7.83
CA LEU A 298 26.67 14.85 -7.13
C LEU A 298 26.64 16.28 -6.57
N ALA A 299 27.74 16.72 -5.93
CA ALA A 299 27.86 18.08 -5.42
C ALA A 299 27.83 19.14 -6.54
N ALA A 300 28.29 18.79 -7.74
CA ALA A 300 28.25 19.67 -8.89
C ALA A 300 26.86 19.73 -9.55
N THR A 301 25.96 18.75 -9.34
CA THR A 301 24.65 18.72 -10.02
C THR A 301 23.47 19.08 -9.13
N ASN A 302 23.54 18.77 -7.84
CA ASN A 302 22.41 18.82 -6.91
C ASN A 302 22.35 20.13 -6.11
#